data_AF-A0A2U8P3H7-F1
#
_entry.id   AF-A0A2U8P3H7-F1
#
_cell.length_a   1.000
_cell.length_b   1.000
_cell.length_c   1.000
_cell.angle_alpha   90.00
_cell.angle_beta   90.00
_cell.angle_gamma   90.00
#
_symmetry.space_group_name_H-M   'P 1'
#
loop_
_entity.id
_entity.type
_entity.pdbx_description
1 polymer ?
#
loop_
_entity_poly.entity_id
_entity_poly.type
_entity_poly.pdbx_seq_one_letter_code
_entity_poly.pdbx_strand_id
1 'polypeptide(L)'
;MIAATLIALAVGLAFIAGCAVYYGRQITSRRIPMQWGTDGQPAWFAPRLIGLWFSFGVTAALSAFLLVLALHDPQKLTALIVATVSVIGTNMWVHVYHLKRVIRWQSEVPAN
;
A
#
# COMPACT_ATOMS: atom_id res chain seq x y z
N MET A 1 6.67 3.24 23.44
CA MET A 1 6.87 2.53 22.16
C MET A 1 5.58 2.42 21.35
N ILE A 2 4.48 1.91 21.91
CA ILE A 2 3.18 1.80 21.20
C ILE A 2 2.67 3.14 20.64
N ALA A 3 2.73 4.23 21.40
CA ALA A 3 2.31 5.55 20.92
C ALA A 3 3.09 6.01 19.67
N ALA A 4 4.41 5.78 19.64
CA ALA A 4 5.25 6.08 18.47
C ALA A 4 4.86 5.19 17.27
N THR A 5 4.51 3.92 17.51
CA THR A 5 4.02 3.02 16.45
C THR A 5 2.67 3.48 15.90
N LEU A 6 1.76 3.99 16.74
CA LEU A 6 0.49 4.56 16.30
C LEU A 6 0.70 5.83 15.47
N ILE A 7 1.63 6.69 15.87
CA ILE A 7 2.01 7.86 15.07
C ILE A 7 2.58 7.42 13.71
N ALA A 8 3.50 6.44 13.70
CA ALA A 8 4.07 5.90 12.48
C ALA A 8 2.99 5.31 11.56
N LEU A 9 2.00 4.60 12.12
CA LEU A 9 0.85 4.09 11.38
C LEU A 9 0.00 5.23 10.80
N ALA A 10 -0.33 6.24 11.59
CA ALA A 10 -1.11 7.39 11.11
C ALA A 10 -0.38 8.13 9.97
N VAL A 11 0.92 8.37 10.12
CA VAL A 11 1.76 8.97 9.08
C VAL A 11 1.83 8.10 7.82
N GLY A 12 2.04 6.79 7.98
CA GLY A 12 2.09 5.85 6.86
C GLY A 12 0.77 5.77 6.09
N LEU A 13 -0.35 5.71 6.80
CA LEU A 13 -1.69 5.71 6.20
C LEU A 13 -1.99 7.04 5.51
N ALA A 14 -1.64 8.18 6.12
CA ALA A 14 -1.80 9.49 5.50
C ALA A 14 -0.94 9.62 4.23
N PHE A 15 0.29 9.11 4.25
CA PHE A 15 1.16 9.08 3.08
C PHE A 15 0.58 8.22 1.95
N ILE A 16 0.12 7.00 2.25
CA ILE A 16 -0.48 6.09 1.28
C ILE A 16 -1.75 6.72 0.69
N ALA A 17 -2.63 7.28 1.54
CA ALA A 17 -3.83 7.98 1.10
C ALA A 17 -3.48 9.19 0.21
N GLY A 18 -2.48 9.98 0.60
CA GLY A 18 -1.96 11.10 -0.18
C GLY A 18 -1.45 10.65 -1.56
N CYS A 19 -0.71 9.55 -1.63
CA CYS A 19 -0.25 8.94 -2.87
C CYS A 19 -1.42 8.47 -3.74
N ALA A 20 -2.39 7.77 -3.16
CA ALA A 20 -3.59 7.30 -3.84
C ALA A 20 -4.38 8.46 -4.47
N VAL A 21 -4.51 9.59 -3.76
CA VAL A 21 -5.16 10.80 -4.29
C VAL A 21 -4.29 11.48 -5.35
N TYR A 22 -2.99 11.70 -5.08
CA TYR A 22 -2.08 12.42 -5.97
C TYR A 22 -1.87 11.71 -7.30
N TYR A 23 -1.47 10.44 -7.27
CA TYR A 23 -1.27 9.63 -8.47
C TYR A 23 -2.61 9.19 -9.08
N GLY A 24 -3.65 9.02 -8.27
CA GLY A 24 -4.99 8.73 -8.74
C GLY A 24 -5.48 9.76 -9.76
N ARG A 25 -5.14 11.05 -9.59
CA ARG A 25 -5.46 12.11 -10.56
C ARG A 25 -4.80 11.92 -11.93
N GLN A 26 -3.68 11.20 -12.01
CA GLN A 26 -2.94 10.93 -13.25
C GLN A 26 -3.42 9.65 -13.95
N ILE A 27 -4.09 8.76 -13.22
CA ILE A 27 -4.62 7.50 -13.73
C ILE A 27 -6.07 7.72 -14.21
N THR A 28 -6.26 7.71 -15.52
CA THR A 28 -7.56 7.89 -16.19
C THR A 28 -8.29 6.57 -16.45
N SER A 29 -7.56 5.44 -16.44
CA SER A 29 -8.16 4.12 -16.65
C SER A 29 -9.18 3.76 -15.56
N ARG A 30 -10.33 3.21 -15.99
CA ARG A 30 -11.39 2.70 -15.08
C ARG A 30 -10.96 1.45 -14.30
N ARG A 31 -10.04 0.67 -14.88
CA ARG A 31 -9.48 -0.53 -14.26
C ARG A 31 -7.97 -0.43 -14.26
N ILE A 32 -7.37 -0.71 -13.11
CA ILE A 32 -5.92 -0.63 -12.96
C ILE A 32 -5.33 -2.03 -12.80
N PRO A 33 -4.17 -2.29 -13.41
CA PRO A 33 -3.47 -3.54 -13.27
C PRO A 33 -2.96 -3.72 -11.82
N MET A 34 -3.29 -4.85 -11.23
CA MET A 34 -2.89 -5.23 -9.87
C MET A 34 -1.70 -6.17 -9.87
N GLN A 35 -1.60 -7.02 -10.89
CA GLN A 35 -0.55 -8.01 -11.03
C GLN A 35 0.02 -7.97 -12.44
N TRP A 36 1.31 -8.26 -12.54
CA TRP A 36 2.07 -8.21 -13.78
C TRP A 36 2.62 -9.60 -14.11
N GLY A 37 2.46 -10.02 -15.36
CA GLY A 37 3.08 -11.21 -15.89
C GLY A 37 4.60 -11.07 -16.02
N THR A 38 5.27 -12.19 -16.27
CA THR A 38 6.73 -12.22 -16.54
C THR A 38 7.10 -11.54 -17.85
N ASP A 39 6.13 -11.40 -18.75
CA ASP A 39 6.18 -10.63 -20.00
C ASP A 39 6.01 -9.12 -19.81
N GLY A 40 5.76 -8.67 -18.57
CA GLY A 40 5.50 -7.27 -18.25
C GLY A 40 4.07 -6.81 -18.52
N GLN A 41 3.19 -7.67 -19.05
CA GLN A 41 1.79 -7.34 -19.33
C GLN A 41 0.92 -7.47 -18.07
N PRO A 42 -0.21 -6.75 -17.99
CA PRO A 42 -1.18 -6.93 -16.92
C PRO A 42 -1.71 -8.37 -16.90
N ALA A 43 -1.48 -9.09 -15.79
CA ALA A 43 -2.08 -10.41 -15.59
C ALA A 43 -3.48 -10.32 -14.97
N TRP A 44 -3.71 -9.28 -14.16
CA TRP A 44 -4.98 -9.08 -13.46
C TRP A 44 -5.28 -7.61 -13.23
N PHE A 45 -6.55 -7.24 -13.35
CA PHE A 45 -7.06 -5.88 -13.20
C PHE A 45 -8.09 -5.78 -12.07
N ALA A 46 -8.09 -4.65 -11.37
CA ALA A 46 -9.13 -4.29 -10.40
C ALA A 46 -9.79 -2.95 -10.76
N PRO A 47 -11.01 -2.69 -10.27
CA PRO A 47 -11.61 -1.36 -10.30
C PRO A 47 -10.65 -0.31 -9.73
N ARG A 48 -10.59 0.87 -10.35
CA ARG A 48 -9.70 1.98 -9.94
C ARG A 48 -9.74 2.27 -8.44
N LEU A 49 -10.94 2.31 -7.86
CA LEU A 49 -11.09 2.55 -6.43
C LEU A 49 -10.38 1.49 -5.58
N ILE A 50 -10.58 0.21 -5.91
CA ILE A 50 -9.96 -0.90 -5.19
C ILE A 50 -8.44 -0.81 -5.33
N GLY A 51 -7.94 -0.66 -6.55
CA GLY A 51 -6.50 -0.67 -6.75
C GLY A 51 -5.77 0.55 -6.17
N LEU A 52 -6.42 1.71 -6.06
CA LEU A 52 -5.86 2.89 -5.40
C LEU A 52 -5.81 2.73 -3.87
N TRP A 53 -6.82 2.10 -3.27
CA TRP A 53 -6.96 2.02 -1.80
C TRP A 53 -6.53 0.68 -1.20
N PHE A 54 -6.16 -0.30 -2.03
CA PHE A 54 -5.80 -1.64 -1.56
C PHE A 54 -4.64 -1.63 -0.55
N SER A 55 -3.55 -0.93 -0.86
CA SER A 55 -2.40 -0.83 0.05
C SER A 55 -2.75 -0.15 1.37
N PHE A 56 -3.69 0.81 1.37
CA PHE A 56 -4.18 1.45 2.59
C PHE A 56 -4.86 0.43 3.49
N GLY A 57 -5.79 -0.36 2.93
CA GLY A 57 -6.50 -1.40 3.67
C GLY A 57 -5.56 -2.49 4.21
N VAL A 58 -4.64 -2.97 3.39
CA VAL A 58 -3.65 -3.99 3.81
C VAL A 58 -2.75 -3.46 4.94
N THR A 59 -2.26 -2.23 4.81
CA THR A 59 -1.39 -1.61 5.84
C THR A 59 -2.15 -1.46 7.15
N ALA A 60 -3.39 -0.96 7.11
CA ALA A 60 -4.21 -0.78 8.30
C ALA A 60 -4.51 -2.11 8.98
N ALA A 61 -4.95 -3.12 8.22
CA ALA A 61 -5.34 -4.43 8.77
C ALA A 61 -4.15 -5.18 9.39
N LEU A 62 -3.02 -5.27 8.67
CA LEU A 62 -1.83 -5.96 9.18
C LEU A 62 -1.21 -5.24 10.38
N SER A 63 -1.15 -3.90 10.34
CA SER A 63 -0.60 -3.13 11.46
C SER A 63 -1.48 -3.24 12.70
N ALA A 64 -2.81 -3.17 12.54
CA ALA A 64 -3.74 -3.37 13.64
C ALA A 64 -3.60 -4.76 14.26
N PHE A 65 -3.51 -5.81 13.43
CA PHE A 65 -3.29 -7.18 13.89
C PHE A 65 -1.99 -7.32 14.70
N LEU A 66 -0.88 -6.80 14.21
CA LEU A 66 0.42 -6.86 14.89
C LEU A 66 0.41 -6.07 16.21
N LEU A 67 -0.24 -4.91 16.23
CA LEU A 67 -0.41 -4.11 17.45
C LEU A 67 -1.26 -4.84 18.50
N VAL A 68 -2.35 -5.49 18.08
CA VAL A 68 -3.18 -6.31 18.98
C VAL A 68 -2.36 -7.46 19.56
N LEU A 69 -1.55 -8.16 18.74
CA LEU A 69 -0.64 -9.20 19.24
C LEU A 69 0.37 -8.63 20.24
N ALA A 70 0.91 -7.43 19.99
CA ALA A 70 1.88 -6.80 20.88
C ALA A 70 1.30 -6.45 22.26
N LEU A 71 -0.01 -6.20 22.33
CA LEU A 71 -0.72 -5.99 23.60
C LEU A 71 -0.91 -7.28 24.40
N HIS A 72 -0.99 -8.44 23.73
CA HIS A 72 -1.24 -9.74 24.37
C HIS A 72 0.04 -10.54 24.66
N ASP A 73 1.15 -10.23 23.98
CA ASP A 73 2.45 -10.90 24.17
C ASP A 73 3.56 -9.89 24.48
N PRO A 74 3.71 -9.48 25.76
CA PRO A 74 4.72 -8.50 26.17
C PRO A 74 6.15 -8.95 25.90
N GLN A 75 6.41 -10.27 25.86
CA GLN A 75 7.73 -10.82 25.58
C GLN A 75 8.17 -10.56 24.13
N LYS A 76 7.21 -10.42 23.21
CA LYS A 76 7.45 -10.13 21.79
C LYS A 76 7.21 -8.67 21.41
N LEU A 77 6.93 -7.78 22.36
CA LEU A 77 6.56 -6.39 22.11
C LEU A 77 7.52 -5.69 21.12
N THR A 78 8.82 -5.76 21.37
CA THR A 78 9.82 -5.11 20.50
C THR A 78 9.81 -5.69 19.09
N ALA A 79 9.77 -7.02 18.96
CA ALA A 79 9.75 -7.69 17.66
C ALA A 79 8.48 -7.35 16.86
N LEU A 80 7.32 -7.30 17.51
CA LEU A 80 6.04 -6.97 16.88
C LEU A 80 5.95 -5.49 16.50
N ILE A 81 6.55 -4.59 17.30
CA ILE A 81 6.68 -3.17 16.93
C ILE A 81 7.58 -3.00 15.71
N VAL A 82 8.73 -3.67 15.69
CA VAL A 82 9.64 -3.65 14.53
C VAL A 82 8.92 -4.18 13.30
N ALA A 83 8.24 -5.31 13.41
CA ALA A 83 7.45 -5.88 12.32
C ALA A 83 6.37 -4.91 11.81
N THR A 84 5.68 -4.22 12.71
CA THR A 84 4.65 -3.22 12.35
C THR A 84 5.26 -2.06 11.56
N VAL A 85 6.38 -1.50 12.03
CA VAL A 85 7.08 -0.41 11.34
C VAL A 85 7.62 -0.86 9.99
N SER A 86 8.16 -2.07 9.89
CA SER A 86 8.60 -2.67 8.63
C SER A 86 7.44 -2.82 7.64
N VAL A 87 6.28 -3.33 8.08
CA VAL A 87 5.07 -3.45 7.24
C VAL A 87 4.63 -2.11 6.68
N ILE A 88 4.62 -1.05 7.52
CA ILE A 88 4.27 0.30 7.09
C ILE A 88 5.25 0.79 6.01
N GLY A 89 6.56 0.72 6.28
CA GLY A 89 7.59 1.18 5.35
C GLY A 89 7.58 0.42 4.02
N THR A 90 7.48 -0.90 4.06
CA THR A 90 7.39 -1.75 2.87
C THR A 90 6.15 -1.42 2.05
N ASN A 91 4.98 -1.25 2.68
CA ASN A 91 3.76 -0.90 1.96
C ASN A 91 3.81 0.51 1.35
N MET A 92 4.41 1.48 2.03
CA MET A 92 4.63 2.82 1.45
C MET A 92 5.43 2.74 0.14
N TRP A 93 6.53 1.98 0.14
CA TRP A 93 7.33 1.80 -1.07
C TRP A 93 6.56 1.03 -2.15
N VAL A 94 6.00 -0.14 -1.82
CA VAL A 94 5.24 -0.97 -2.76
C VAL A 94 4.10 -0.17 -3.40
N HIS A 95 3.40 0.65 -2.63
CA HIS A 95 2.31 1.48 -3.11
C HIS A 95 2.78 2.52 -4.14
N VAL A 96 3.85 3.27 -3.84
CA VAL A 96 4.43 4.25 -4.78
C VAL A 96 4.94 3.55 -6.05
N TYR A 97 5.64 2.43 -5.90
CA TYR A 97 6.14 1.65 -7.03
C TYR A 97 4.99 1.15 -7.93
N HIS A 98 3.95 0.58 -7.32
CA HIS A 98 2.77 0.09 -8.02
C HIS A 98 2.11 1.21 -8.82
N LEU A 99 1.81 2.36 -8.20
CA LEU A 99 1.16 3.48 -8.88
C LEU A 99 2.00 4.06 -10.01
N LYS A 100 3.31 4.21 -9.82
CA LYS A 100 4.24 4.63 -10.89
C LYS A 100 4.23 3.64 -12.06
N ARG A 101 4.18 2.33 -11.77
CA ARG A 101 4.08 1.30 -12.79
C ARG A 101 2.76 1.35 -13.55
N VAL A 102 1.64 1.60 -12.87
CA VAL A 102 0.33 1.82 -13.51
C VAL A 102 0.37 3.04 -14.44
N ILE A 103 0.93 4.16 -13.99
CA ILE A 103 1.04 5.38 -14.80
C ILE A 103 1.90 5.13 -16.05
N ARG A 104 3.05 4.47 -15.88
CA ARG A 104 3.92 4.09 -16.98
C ARG A 104 3.20 3.21 -18.00
N TRP A 105 2.53 2.15 -17.53
CA TRP A 105 1.74 1.28 -18.39
C TRP A 105 0.67 2.06 -19.17
N GLN A 106 -0.05 2.99 -18.52
CA GLN A 106 -1.05 3.81 -19.19
C GLN A 106 -0.45 4.67 -20.32
N SER A 107 0.81 5.10 -20.21
CA SER A 107 1.50 5.85 -21.26
C SER A 107 2.04 4.96 -22.40
N GLU A 108 2.25 3.68 -22.14
CA GLU A 108 2.74 2.70 -23.11
C GLU A 108 1.61 2.09 -23.95
N VAL A 109 0.35 2.14 -23.45
CA VAL A 109 -0.83 1.72 -24.20
C VAL A 109 -1.26 2.86 -25.14
N PRO A 110 -1.33 2.64 -26.47
CA PRO A 110 -1.82 3.65 -27.41
C PRO A 110 -3.23 4.11 -27.03
N ALA A 111 -3.49 5.42 -27.14
CA ALA A 111 -4.84 5.95 -27.04
C ALA A 111 -5.65 5.39 -28.22
N ASN A 112 -6.59 4.48 -27.93
CA ASN A 112 -7.58 4.01 -28.90
C ASN A 112 -8.53 5.15 -29.29
#